data_AF-M1EDK5-F1
#
_entry.id   AF-M1EDK5-F1
#
_cell.length_a   1.000
_cell.length_b   1.000
_cell.length_c   1.000
_cell.angle_alpha   90.00
_cell.angle_beta   90.00
_cell.angle_gamma   90.00
#
_symmetry.space_group_name_H-M   'P 1'
#
loop_
_entity.id
_entity.type
_entity.pdbx_description
1 polymer ?
#
loop_
_entity_poly.entity_id
_entity_poly.type
_entity_poly.pdbx_seq_one_letter_code
_entity_poly.pdbx_strand_id
1 'polypeptide(L)'
;FIFMQKRGTPINRIPIMAKQILDLYMLYKLVTEKGGLVEIINKKIWREITKGLNLPTSIPSAAFTLRTQYMKYLYAYECEKKALSS
;
A
#
# COMPACT_ATOMS: atom_id res chain seq x y z
N PHE A 1 -2.12 10.57 10.38
CA PHE A 1 -3.14 10.06 11.32
C PHE A 1 -4.45 10.86 11.32
N ILE A 2 -4.46 12.19 11.17
CA ILE A 2 -5.68 13.03 11.26
C ILE A 2 -6.64 12.86 10.05
N PHE A 3 -6.12 12.56 8.86
CA PHE A 3 -6.91 12.51 7.63
C PHE A 3 -7.93 11.34 7.58
N MET A 4 -7.53 10.17 8.08
CA MET A 4 -8.38 8.96 8.03
C MET A 4 -9.43 8.93 9.14
N GLN A 5 -9.14 9.54 10.28
CA GLN A 5 -10.11 9.75 11.35
C GLN A 5 -11.24 10.70 10.92
N LYS A 6 -10.95 11.72 10.10
CA LYS A 6 -11.96 12.63 9.53
C LYS A 6 -12.85 11.99 8.45
N ARG A 7 -12.41 10.92 7.80
CA ARG A 7 -13.14 10.22 6.72
C ARG A 7 -14.06 9.08 7.21
N GLY A 8 -14.17 8.86 8.52
CA GLY A 8 -14.99 7.77 9.07
C GLY A 8 -14.37 6.37 8.97
N THR A 9 -13.12 6.26 8.48
CA THR A 9 -12.32 5.03 8.48
C THR A 9 -11.08 5.22 9.34
N PRO A 10 -11.23 5.33 10.68
CA PRO A 10 -10.06 5.48 11.54
C PRO A 10 -9.09 4.33 11.26
N ILE A 11 -7.81 4.65 10.98
CA ILE A 11 -6.73 3.67 11.09
C ILE A 11 -6.62 3.37 12.59
N ASN A 12 -7.54 2.57 13.12
CA ASN A 12 -7.53 2.21 14.53
C ASN A 12 -6.43 1.18 14.80
N ARG A 13 -5.97 0.47 13.75
CA ARG A 13 -4.80 -0.41 13.74
C ARG A 13 -4.13 -0.40 12.38
N ILE A 14 -2.80 -0.31 12.38
CA ILE A 14 -1.99 -0.58 11.19
C ILE A 14 -2.19 -2.07 10.85
N PRO A 15 -2.53 -2.42 9.60
CA PRO A 15 -2.73 -3.82 9.23
C PRO A 15 -1.45 -4.63 9.50
N ILE A 16 -1.60 -5.76 10.18
CA ILE A 16 -0.51 -6.70 10.41
C ILE A 16 -0.55 -7.72 9.28
N MET A 17 0.57 -7.89 8.61
CA MET A 17 0.74 -8.83 7.52
C MET A 17 1.92 -9.74 7.83
N ALA A 18 1.73 -11.05 7.71
CA ALA A 18 2.78 -12.03 8.02
C ALA A 18 3.33 -11.94 9.46
N LYS A 19 2.50 -11.59 10.45
CA LYS A 19 2.90 -11.30 11.84
C LYS A 19 3.83 -10.07 11.99
N GLN A 20 4.00 -9.26 10.94
CA GLN A 20 4.73 -7.99 10.98
C GLN A 20 3.79 -6.81 10.73
N ILE A 21 4.10 -5.68 11.33
CA ILE A 21 3.36 -4.43 11.12
C ILE A 21 3.62 -3.96 9.69
N LEU A 22 2.56 -3.71 8.91
CA LEU A 22 2.73 -3.22 7.54
C LEU A 22 3.14 -1.74 7.56
N ASP A 23 4.32 -1.45 7.04
CA ASP A 23 4.78 -0.07 6.92
C ASP A 23 4.10 0.63 5.73
N LEU A 24 2.99 1.31 6.01
CA LEU A 24 2.19 2.02 5.01
C LEU A 24 2.97 3.15 4.34
N TYR A 25 3.91 3.78 5.06
CA TYR A 25 4.74 4.85 4.52
C TYR A 25 5.72 4.29 3.49
N MET A 26 6.45 3.22 3.85
CA MET A 26 7.37 2.54 2.96
C MET A 26 6.63 1.97 1.74
N LEU A 27 5.45 1.39 1.95
CA LEU A 27 4.60 0.88 0.86
C LEU A 27 4.20 2.00 -0.10
N TYR A 28 3.69 3.13 0.42
CA TYR A 28 3.37 4.31 -0.39
C TYR A 28 4.55 4.83 -1.18
N LYS A 29 5.71 4.95 -0.51
CA LYS A 29 6.93 5.43 -1.13
C LYS A 29 7.37 4.53 -2.28
N LEU A 30 7.47 3.22 -2.05
CA LEU A 30 7.83 2.23 -3.08
C LEU A 30 6.83 2.22 -4.23
N VAL A 31 5.53 2.31 -3.93
CA VAL A 31 4.47 2.34 -4.95
C VAL A 31 4.60 3.57 -5.83
N THR A 32 4.79 4.71 -5.19
CA THR A 32 4.91 6.00 -5.87
C THR A 32 6.20 6.12 -6.67
N GLU A 33 7.33 5.61 -6.16
CA GLU A 33 8.61 5.57 -6.89
C GLU A 33 8.52 4.71 -8.16
N LYS A 34 7.65 3.70 -8.16
CA LYS A 34 7.41 2.82 -9.31
C LYS A 34 6.31 3.31 -10.25
N GLY A 35 5.80 4.54 -10.09
CA GLY A 35 4.77 5.12 -10.97
C GLY A 35 3.32 4.93 -10.50
N GLY A 36 3.11 4.51 -9.25
CA GLY A 36 1.79 4.39 -8.63
C GLY A 36 1.21 2.98 -8.66
N LEU A 37 0.00 2.85 -8.10
CA LEU A 37 -0.66 1.54 -7.92
C LEU A 37 -0.90 0.84 -9.28
N VAL A 38 -1.33 1.61 -10.28
CA VAL A 38 -1.66 1.09 -11.63
C VAL A 38 -0.42 0.47 -12.26
N GLU A 39 0.73 1.13 -12.18
CA GLU A 39 1.96 0.64 -12.78
C GLU A 39 2.44 -0.65 -12.11
N ILE A 40 2.31 -0.77 -10.78
CA ILE A 40 2.65 -2.00 -10.06
C ILE A 40 1.75 -3.17 -10.46
N ILE A 41 0.46 -2.91 -10.65
CA ILE A 41 -0.50 -3.92 -11.10
C ILE A 41 -0.19 -4.35 -12.54
N ASN A 42 0.07 -3.38 -13.43
CA ASN A 42 0.37 -3.64 -14.84
C ASN A 42 1.69 -4.42 -15.00
N LYS A 43 2.76 -3.95 -14.35
CA LYS A 43 4.09 -4.60 -14.37
C LYS A 43 4.18 -5.84 -13.47
N LYS A 44 3.13 -6.16 -12.69
CA LYS A 44 3.10 -7.26 -11.70
C LYS A 44 4.31 -7.27 -10.73
N ILE A 45 4.85 -6.10 -10.40
CA ILE A 45 6.06 -5.96 -9.56
C ILE A 45 5.77 -5.96 -8.05
N TRP A 46 4.58 -6.42 -7.63
CA TRP A 46 4.25 -6.61 -6.21
C TRP A 46 5.29 -7.43 -5.43
N ARG A 47 5.97 -8.35 -6.12
CA ARG A 47 7.04 -9.17 -5.56
C ARG A 47 8.31 -8.38 -5.23
N GLU A 48 8.57 -7.28 -5.93
CA GLU A 48 9.63 -6.33 -5.57
C GLU A 48 9.22 -5.48 -4.37
N ILE A 49 7.95 -5.07 -4.32
CA ILE A 49 7.40 -4.27 -3.22
C ILE A 49 7.46 -5.05 -1.91
N THR A 50 7.08 -6.34 -1.92
CA THR A 50 7.20 -7.19 -0.74
C THR A 50 8.65 -7.34 -0.30
N LYS A 51 9.60 -7.50 -1.24
CA LYS A 51 11.05 -7.50 -0.94
C LYS A 51 11.50 -6.19 -0.28
N GLY A 52 11.11 -5.04 -0.84
CA GLY A 52 11.46 -3.73 -0.27
C GLY A 52 10.87 -3.49 1.12
N LEU A 53 9.73 -4.13 1.42
CA LEU A 53 9.09 -4.11 2.73
C LEU A 53 9.66 -5.15 3.70
N ASN A 54 10.69 -5.91 3.32
CA ASN A 54 11.21 -7.06 4.06
C ASN A 54 10.13 -8.09 4.42
N LEU A 55 9.07 -8.18 3.61
CA LEU A 55 8.01 -9.16 3.78
C LEU A 55 8.41 -10.49 3.14
N PRO A 56 7.97 -11.63 3.70
CA PRO A 56 8.25 -12.94 3.11
C PRO A 56 7.66 -13.02 1.70
N THR A 57 8.51 -13.27 0.70
CA THR A 57 8.07 -13.46 -0.69
C THR A 57 7.27 -14.75 -0.92
N SER A 58 7.25 -15.64 0.08
CA SER A 58 6.51 -16.91 0.06
C SER A 58 5.02 -16.75 0.33
N ILE A 59 4.50 -15.53 0.50
CA ILE A 59 3.08 -15.29 0.72
C ILE A 59 2.41 -15.01 -0.63
N PRO A 60 1.75 -15.99 -1.27
CA PRO A 60 1.11 -15.79 -2.57
C PRO A 60 0.03 -14.71 -2.52
N SER A 61 -0.68 -14.60 -1.40
CA SER A 61 -1.72 -13.59 -1.17
C SER A 61 -1.18 -12.19 -0.87
N ALA A 62 0.14 -12.01 -0.82
CA ALA A 62 0.71 -10.75 -0.35
C ALA A 62 0.38 -9.57 -1.26
N ALA A 63 0.53 -9.78 -2.57
CA ALA A 63 0.16 -8.79 -3.57
C ALA A 63 -1.31 -8.37 -3.42
N PHE A 64 -2.22 -9.32 -3.20
CA PHE A 64 -3.65 -9.07 -3.07
C PHE A 64 -3.99 -8.30 -1.79
N THR A 65 -3.42 -8.70 -0.66
CA THR A 65 -3.58 -8.01 0.62
C THR A 65 -3.03 -6.58 0.52
N LEU A 66 -1.79 -6.41 0.03
CA LEU A 66 -1.17 -5.10 -0.14
C LEU A 66 -2.00 -4.20 -1.05
N ARG A 67 -2.47 -4.71 -2.20
CA ARG A 67 -3.37 -3.97 -3.10
C ARG A 67 -4.64 -3.51 -2.38
N THR A 68 -5.29 -4.41 -1.64
CA THR A 68 -6.57 -4.10 -0.97
C THR A 68 -6.36 -3.07 0.14
N GLN A 69 -5.29 -3.21 0.94
CA GLN A 69 -4.94 -2.24 1.98
C GLN A 69 -4.54 -0.90 1.36
N TYR A 70 -3.73 -0.90 0.30
CA TYR A 70 -3.35 0.30 -0.42
C TYR A 70 -4.58 1.04 -0.93
N MET A 71 -5.50 0.33 -1.58
CA MET A 71 -6.73 0.89 -2.12
C MET A 71 -7.64 1.47 -1.03
N LYS A 72 -7.65 0.87 0.16
CA LYS A 72 -8.45 1.32 1.29
C LYS A 72 -7.86 2.54 2.02
N TYR A 73 -6.54 2.58 2.21
CA TYR A 73 -5.87 3.54 3.09
C TYR A 73 -5.06 4.59 2.32
N LEU A 74 -4.34 4.18 1.28
CA LEU A 74 -3.36 5.01 0.57
C LEU A 74 -3.91 5.59 -0.74
N TYR A 75 -4.87 4.94 -1.40
CA TYR A 75 -5.42 5.45 -2.65
C TYR A 75 -6.15 6.79 -2.49
N ALA A 76 -6.88 6.96 -1.39
CA ALA A 76 -7.47 8.26 -1.04
C ALA A 76 -6.40 9.34 -0.88
N TYR A 77 -5.26 8.99 -0.28
CA TYR A 77 -4.15 9.91 -0.08
C TYR A 77 -3.40 10.17 -1.39
N GLU A 78 -3.13 9.16 -2.20
CA GLU A 78 -2.47 9.26 -3.51
C GLU A 78 -3.27 10.16 -4.47
N CYS A 79 -4.59 9.97 -4.52
CA CYS A 79 -5.50 10.79 -5.32
C CYS A 79 -5.45 12.26 -4.89
N GLU A 80 -5.49 12.54 -3.58
CA GLU A 80 -5.49 13.92 -3.08
C GLU A 80 -4.10 14.59 -3.15
N LYS A 81 -3.01 13.86 -2.88
CA LYS A 81 -1.65 14.42 -2.79
C LYS A 81 -0.88 14.47 -4.10
N LYS A 82 -1.10 13.50 -4.98
CA LYS A 82 -0.26 13.35 -6.17
C LYS A 82 -1.00 13.33 -7.49
N ALA A 83 -2.33 13.21 -7.50
CA ALA A 83 -3.13 13.13 -8.73
C ALA A 83 -2.54 12.18 -9.80
N LEU A 84 -1.80 11.14 -9.36
CA LEU A 84 -1.13 10.19 -10.26
C LEU A 84 -2.12 9.23 -10.94
N SER A 85 -3.35 9.20 -10.46
CA SER A 85 -4.46 8.45 -11.02
C SER A 85 -5.39 9.42 -11.75
N SER A 86 -4.94 9.95 -12.88
CA SER A 86 -5.78 10.60 -13.91
C SER A 86 -5.70 9.79 -15.19
#